data_AF-A0A969RYD1-F1
#
_entry.id   AF-A0A969RYD1-F1
#
_cell.length_a   1.000
_cell.length_b   1.000
_cell.length_c   1.000
_cell.angle_alpha   90.00
_cell.angle_beta   90.00
_cell.angle_gamma   90.00
#
_symmetry.space_group_name_H-M   'P 1'
#
loop_
_entity.id
_entity.type
_entity.pdbx_description
1 polymer ?
#
loop_
_entity_poly.entity_id
_entity_poly.type
_entity_poly.pdbx_seq_one_letter_code
_entity_poly.pdbx_strand_id
1 'polypeptide(L)'
;MPLVHKFSDYRNTTKPEVILLLKSFVRCSIARCSKTPLGFTLLELLVVIAILSLLAAIAIPSFLRQTNRAREAEAKTYVGAINRAQQSYFTENWKFGSLADLEMGISNSNNYSYDSNPSISATGSSALTTATPISGARGYAGKVWLAPGISGDVTSYTLLCEGLDNSTPTISGTTCPN
;
A
#
# COMPACT_ATOMS: atom_id res chain seq x y z
N MET A 1 4.64 -17.43 -40.38
CA MET A 1 3.70 -18.03 -39.41
C MET A 1 3.58 -17.11 -38.21
N PRO A 2 2.52 -16.27 -38.12
CA PRO A 2 2.33 -15.33 -37.02
C PRO A 2 1.24 -15.82 -36.06
N LEU A 3 1.59 -16.04 -34.79
CA LEU A 3 0.63 -16.29 -33.70
C LEU A 3 1.01 -15.47 -32.45
N VAL A 4 1.16 -14.16 -32.63
CA VAL A 4 1.23 -13.21 -31.50
C VAL A 4 0.40 -11.99 -31.86
N HIS A 5 -0.93 -12.12 -31.83
CA HIS A 5 -1.81 -10.95 -32.02
C HIS A 5 -3.15 -10.99 -31.29
N LYS A 6 -3.36 -11.89 -30.31
CA LYS A 6 -4.68 -12.05 -29.68
C LYS A 6 -4.73 -11.83 -28.16
N PHE A 7 -3.92 -10.90 -27.65
CA PHE A 7 -4.00 -10.43 -26.25
C PHE A 7 -4.07 -8.90 -26.11
N SER A 8 -4.54 -8.20 -27.14
CA SER A 8 -4.78 -6.75 -27.09
C SER A 8 -6.26 -6.41 -27.25
N ASP A 9 -7.16 -7.14 -26.58
CA ASP A 9 -8.61 -6.91 -26.69
C ASP A 9 -9.36 -6.79 -25.35
N TYR A 10 -8.66 -6.59 -24.24
CA TYR A 10 -9.28 -6.36 -22.92
C TYR A 10 -8.93 -5.03 -22.25
N ARG A 11 -8.34 -4.09 -22.99
CA ARG A 11 -8.12 -2.70 -22.52
C ARG A 11 -9.25 -1.73 -22.87
N ASN A 12 -10.36 -2.21 -23.43
CA ASN A 12 -11.45 -1.35 -23.91
C ASN A 12 -12.84 -1.76 -23.39
N THR A 13 -12.94 -2.06 -22.09
CA THR A 13 -14.22 -2.13 -21.38
C THR A 13 -14.42 -0.93 -20.47
N THR A 14 -14.06 0.28 -20.93
CA THR A 14 -14.71 1.49 -20.44
C THR A 14 -16.09 1.57 -21.11
N LYS A 15 -17.07 0.87 -20.53
CA LYS A 15 -18.48 0.90 -20.96
C LYS A 15 -18.92 2.37 -21.19
N PRO A 16 -19.13 2.83 -22.45
CA PRO A 16 -19.55 4.20 -22.70
C PRO A 16 -21.06 4.40 -22.50
N GLU A 17 -21.81 3.36 -22.15
CA GLU A 17 -23.27 3.39 -21.98
C GLU A 17 -23.74 4.40 -20.92
N VAL A 18 -23.08 4.47 -19.76
CA VAL A 18 -23.50 5.37 -18.66
C VAL A 18 -23.16 6.85 -18.97
N ILE A 19 -22.03 7.09 -19.66
CA ILE A 19 -21.57 8.44 -20.03
C ILE A 19 -22.42 9.04 -21.16
N LEU A 20 -22.94 8.22 -22.07
CA LEU A 20 -23.85 8.65 -23.13
C LEU A 20 -25.25 9.02 -22.59
N LEU A 21 -25.75 8.33 -21.55
CA LEU A 21 -27.02 8.69 -20.91
C LEU A 21 -26.94 10.01 -20.12
N LEU A 22 -25.80 10.29 -19.48
CA LEU A 22 -25.56 11.56 -18.78
C LEU A 22 -25.49 12.78 -19.72
N LYS A 23 -25.03 12.61 -20.97
CA LYS A 23 -24.97 13.70 -21.96
C LYS A 23 -26.36 14.16 -22.45
N SER A 24 -27.36 13.27 -22.41
CA SER A 24 -28.74 13.59 -22.83
C SER A 24 -29.48 14.40 -21.76
N PHE A 25 -29.35 14.03 -20.48
CA PHE A 25 -30.02 14.71 -19.36
C PHE A 25 -29.53 16.15 -19.14
N VAL A 26 -28.23 16.42 -19.29
CA VAL A 26 -27.64 17.75 -18.98
C VAL A 26 -27.96 18.81 -20.05
N ARG A 27 -28.22 18.40 -21.30
CA ARG A 27 -28.52 19.34 -22.40
C ARG A 27 -29.93 19.95 -22.34
N CYS A 28 -30.86 19.34 -21.61
CA CYS A 28 -32.24 19.81 -21.52
C CYS A 28 -32.47 20.83 -20.39
N SER A 29 -31.68 20.79 -19.30
CA SER A 29 -31.97 21.63 -18.12
C SER A 29 -31.51 23.10 -18.23
N ILE A 30 -30.69 23.46 -19.23
CA ILE A 30 -29.98 24.77 -19.26
C ILE A 30 -30.64 25.79 -20.22
N ALA A 31 -31.63 25.39 -21.04
CA ALA A 31 -32.28 26.32 -21.97
C ALA A 31 -33.53 26.99 -21.37
N ARG A 32 -33.36 28.00 -20.50
CA ARG A 32 -34.39 29.04 -20.29
C ARG A 32 -33.75 30.36 -19.82
N CYS A 33 -33.86 31.38 -20.65
CA CYS A 33 -33.45 32.75 -20.35
C CYS A 33 -34.68 33.55 -19.90
N SER A 34 -34.69 34.04 -18.66
CA SER A 34 -35.46 35.22 -18.26
C SER A 34 -34.77 35.96 -17.10
N LYS A 35 -34.80 37.29 -17.16
CA LYS A 35 -34.22 38.21 -16.18
C LYS A 35 -35.24 38.53 -15.08
N THR A 36 -35.09 37.90 -13.92
CA THR A 36 -35.65 38.30 -12.61
C THR A 36 -34.75 37.69 -11.53
N PRO A 37 -34.60 38.26 -10.32
CA PRO A 37 -33.75 37.68 -9.28
C PRO A 37 -34.24 36.26 -8.96
N LEU A 38 -33.47 35.28 -9.45
CA LEU A 38 -33.80 33.86 -9.41
C LEU A 38 -33.56 33.33 -7.99
N GLY A 39 -34.64 33.04 -7.27
CA GLY A 39 -34.57 32.22 -6.06
C GLY A 39 -34.17 30.79 -6.45
N PHE A 40 -33.28 30.18 -5.66
CA PHE A 40 -32.92 28.77 -5.79
C PHE A 40 -34.19 27.91 -5.80
N THR A 41 -34.41 27.14 -6.87
CA THR A 41 -35.53 26.20 -6.88
C THR A 41 -35.16 24.97 -6.05
N LEU A 42 -36.07 24.45 -5.24
CA LEU A 42 -35.85 23.20 -4.48
C LEU A 42 -35.54 22.01 -5.41
N LEU A 43 -36.07 22.05 -6.63
CA LEU A 43 -35.80 21.05 -7.66
C LEU A 43 -34.34 21.08 -8.14
N GLU A 44 -33.75 22.26 -8.27
CA GLU A 44 -32.37 22.44 -8.70
C GLU A 44 -31.39 21.87 -7.65
N LEU A 45 -31.68 22.07 -6.36
CA LEU A 45 -30.90 21.43 -5.29
C LEU A 45 -31.09 19.90 -5.27
N LEU A 46 -32.31 19.41 -5.55
CA LEU A 46 -32.62 17.97 -5.55
C LEU A 46 -31.85 17.19 -6.62
N VAL A 47 -31.78 17.71 -7.86
CA VAL A 47 -31.03 17.04 -8.93
C VAL A 47 -29.52 17.07 -8.66
N VAL A 48 -29.02 18.15 -8.05
CA VAL A 48 -27.60 18.25 -7.68
C VAL A 48 -27.21 17.19 -6.66
N ILE A 49 -27.95 17.03 -5.56
CA ILE A 49 -27.64 16.00 -4.56
C ILE A 49 -27.82 14.58 -5.13
N ALA A 50 -28.76 14.38 -6.06
CA ALA A 50 -28.95 13.10 -6.74
C ALA A 50 -27.71 12.71 -7.55
N ILE A 51 -27.15 13.63 -8.34
CA ILE A 51 -25.93 13.36 -9.13
C ILE A 51 -24.70 13.20 -8.22
N LEU A 52 -24.56 14.02 -7.16
CA LEU A 52 -23.46 13.91 -6.21
C LEU A 52 -23.46 12.54 -5.50
N SER A 53 -24.64 11.99 -5.17
CA SER A 53 -24.74 10.67 -4.54
C SER A 53 -24.23 9.53 -5.44
N LEU A 54 -24.48 9.62 -6.76
CA LEU A 54 -24.02 8.64 -7.73
C LEU A 54 -22.49 8.66 -7.88
N LEU A 55 -21.90 9.87 -7.93
CA LEU A 55 -20.45 10.03 -7.99
C LEU A 55 -19.78 9.53 -6.71
N ALA A 56 -20.33 9.86 -5.54
CA ALA A 56 -19.80 9.43 -4.25
C ALA A 56 -19.81 7.90 -4.11
N ALA A 57 -20.87 7.22 -4.56
CA ALA A 57 -20.98 5.76 -4.49
C ALA A 57 -19.86 5.03 -5.23
N ILE A 58 -19.36 5.58 -6.35
CA ILE A 58 -18.27 4.98 -7.13
C ILE A 58 -16.90 5.45 -6.62
N ALA A 59 -16.80 6.72 -6.21
CA ALA A 59 -15.53 7.32 -5.81
C ALA A 59 -15.02 6.83 -4.44
N ILE A 60 -15.90 6.71 -3.44
CA ILE A 60 -15.52 6.34 -2.06
C ILE A 60 -14.78 4.99 -1.98
N PRO A 61 -15.28 3.87 -2.54
CA PRO A 61 -14.58 2.59 -2.42
C PRO A 61 -13.22 2.59 -3.12
N SER A 62 -13.10 3.30 -4.24
CA SER A 62 -11.82 3.46 -4.95
C SER A 62 -10.82 4.28 -4.15
N PHE A 63 -11.27 5.36 -3.51
CA PHE A 63 -10.44 6.20 -2.66
C PHE A 63 -9.90 5.42 -1.46
N LEU A 64 -10.76 4.68 -0.75
CA LEU A 64 -10.34 3.86 0.39
C LEU A 64 -9.27 2.83 0.01
N ARG A 65 -9.43 2.16 -1.14
CA ARG A 65 -8.41 1.21 -1.64
C ARG A 65 -7.08 1.88 -1.98
N GLN A 66 -7.11 3.09 -2.54
CA GLN A 66 -5.89 3.86 -2.82
C GLN A 66 -5.17 4.28 -1.54
N THR A 67 -5.91 4.72 -0.52
CA THR A 67 -5.33 5.07 0.79
C THR A 67 -4.68 3.86 1.46
N ASN A 68 -5.31 2.69 1.42
CA ASN A 68 -4.72 1.45 1.95
C ASN A 68 -3.46 1.04 1.17
N ARG A 69 -3.48 1.15 -0.16
CA ARG A 69 -2.29 0.86 -0.97
C ARG A 69 -1.13 1.83 -0.69
N ALA A 70 -1.42 3.10 -0.41
CA ALA A 70 -0.41 4.08 -0.03
C ALA A 70 0.22 3.73 1.32
N ARG A 71 -0.60 3.35 2.31
CA ARG A 71 -0.14 2.84 3.61
C ARG A 71 0.74 1.60 3.47
N GLU A 72 0.31 0.63 2.65
CA GLU A 72 1.11 -0.57 2.39
C GLU A 72 2.46 -0.26 1.72
N ALA A 73 2.48 0.70 0.78
CA ALA A 73 3.71 1.13 0.13
C ALA A 73 4.68 1.81 1.10
N GLU A 74 4.15 2.63 2.02
CA GLU A 74 4.91 3.25 3.12
C GLU A 74 5.61 2.18 3.96
N ALA A 75 4.86 1.19 4.47
CA ALA A 75 5.42 0.11 5.29
C ALA A 75 6.44 -0.75 4.54
N LYS A 76 6.16 -1.16 3.29
CA LYS A 76 7.12 -1.92 2.46
C LYS A 76 8.42 -1.14 2.26
N THR A 77 8.33 0.17 2.05
CA THR A 77 9.50 1.03 1.83
C THR A 77 10.34 1.14 3.10
N TYR A 78 9.72 1.39 4.26
CA TYR A 78 10.45 1.50 5.52
C TYR A 78 11.06 0.18 5.96
N VAL A 79 10.33 -0.94 5.91
CA VAL A 79 10.89 -2.26 6.26
C VAL A 79 12.06 -2.63 5.34
N GLY A 80 11.93 -2.33 4.03
CA GLY A 80 13.03 -2.52 3.07
C GLY A 80 14.24 -1.63 3.36
N ALA A 81 14.02 -0.38 3.77
CA ALA A 81 15.08 0.53 4.15
C ALA A 81 15.80 0.08 5.43
N ILE A 82 15.04 -0.36 6.44
CA ILE A 82 15.59 -0.93 7.68
C ILE A 82 16.44 -2.16 7.38
N ASN A 83 15.97 -3.08 6.53
CA ASN A 83 16.74 -4.26 6.15
C ASN A 83 18.10 -3.90 5.52
N ARG A 84 18.16 -2.88 4.66
CA ARG A 84 19.43 -2.43 4.06
C ARG A 84 20.33 -1.76 5.10
N ALA A 85 19.77 -0.95 5.98
CA ALA A 85 20.53 -0.32 7.04
C ALA A 85 21.10 -1.36 8.02
N GLN A 86 20.35 -2.42 8.33
CA GLN A 86 20.83 -3.55 9.14
C GLN A 86 22.03 -4.25 8.49
N GLN A 87 22.04 -4.42 7.16
CA GLN A 87 23.18 -4.99 6.44
C GLN A 87 24.42 -4.07 6.50
N SER A 88 24.23 -2.76 6.32
CA SER A 88 25.31 -1.77 6.45
C SER A 88 25.87 -1.76 7.88
N TYR A 89 24.98 -1.68 8.87
CA TYR A 89 25.33 -1.65 10.29
C TYR A 89 26.06 -2.93 10.71
N PHE A 90 25.64 -4.09 10.20
CA PHE A 90 26.34 -5.35 10.45
C PHE A 90 27.76 -5.36 9.88
N THR A 91 27.98 -4.76 8.72
CA THR A 91 29.31 -4.69 8.08
C THR A 91 30.28 -3.84 8.90
N GLU A 92 29.77 -2.82 9.60
CA GLU A 92 30.57 -1.92 10.43
C GLU A 92 30.76 -2.45 11.86
N ASN A 93 29.70 -3.01 12.46
CA ASN A 93 29.66 -3.33 13.90
C ASN A 93 29.66 -4.82 14.22
N TRP A 94 29.64 -5.70 13.20
CA TRP A 94 29.58 -7.16 13.34
C TRP A 94 28.40 -7.68 14.18
N LYS A 95 27.36 -6.87 14.32
CA LYS A 95 26.11 -7.18 15.03
C LYS A 95 24.96 -6.47 14.36
N PHE A 96 23.74 -6.99 14.53
CA PHE A 96 22.54 -6.26 14.15
C PHE A 96 22.13 -5.28 15.26
N GLY A 97 21.55 -4.15 14.85
CA GLY A 97 21.13 -3.07 15.74
C GLY A 97 19.63 -3.07 16.01
N SER A 98 19.21 -2.35 17.04
CA SER A 98 17.81 -1.93 17.23
C SER A 98 17.49 -0.71 16.35
N LEU A 99 16.23 -0.27 16.32
CA LEU A 99 15.82 0.89 15.53
C LEU A 99 16.57 2.17 15.93
N ALA A 100 16.89 2.29 17.22
CA ALA A 100 17.65 3.41 17.75
C ALA A 100 19.11 3.40 17.26
N ASP A 101 19.72 2.22 17.13
CA ASP A 101 21.13 2.07 16.73
C ASP A 101 21.35 2.39 15.23
N LEU A 102 20.31 2.29 14.40
CA LEU A 102 20.40 2.53 12.96
C LEU A 102 20.31 4.02 12.59
N GLU A 103 19.85 4.87 13.52
CA GLU A 103 19.74 6.32 13.38
C GLU A 103 19.04 6.81 12.09
N MET A 104 18.14 6.00 11.52
CA MET A 104 17.50 6.28 10.22
C MET A 104 16.39 7.35 10.29
N GLY A 105 16.05 7.83 11.48
CA GLY A 105 14.89 8.71 11.69
C GLY A 105 13.53 8.05 11.42
N ILE A 106 13.47 6.71 11.34
CA ILE A 106 12.22 5.97 11.20
C ILE A 106 11.61 5.79 12.58
N SER A 107 10.44 6.37 12.79
CA SER A 107 9.65 6.23 14.01
C SER A 107 8.25 5.73 13.69
N ASN A 108 7.51 5.33 14.73
CA ASN A 108 6.10 4.98 14.61
C ASN A 108 5.32 6.14 13.96
N SER A 109 4.50 5.79 12.98
CA SER A 109 3.59 6.72 12.31
C SER A 109 2.14 6.45 12.74
N ASN A 110 1.20 7.27 12.29
CA ASN A 110 -0.22 7.05 12.57
C ASN A 110 -0.79 5.80 11.89
N ASN A 111 -0.08 5.26 10.88
CA ASN A 111 -0.50 4.09 10.10
C ASN A 111 0.13 2.80 10.62
N TYR A 112 1.40 2.85 11.01
CA TYR A 112 2.20 1.69 11.41
C TYR A 112 3.09 1.99 12.61
N SER A 113 3.23 0.99 13.49
CA SER A 113 4.31 0.96 14.46
C SER A 113 5.43 0.08 13.93
N TYR A 114 6.65 0.61 13.94
CA TYR A 114 7.86 -0.07 13.51
C TYR A 114 8.62 -0.55 14.73
N ASP A 115 9.07 -1.79 14.68
CA ASP A 115 9.99 -2.33 15.68
C ASP A 115 11.10 -3.11 14.98
N SER A 116 12.30 -3.13 15.55
CA SER A 116 13.38 -4.01 15.11
C SER A 116 14.04 -4.68 16.30
N ASN A 117 13.91 -6.00 16.33
CA ASN A 117 14.43 -6.85 17.38
C ASN A 117 15.65 -7.62 16.83
N PRO A 118 16.88 -7.14 17.07
CA PRO A 118 18.07 -7.93 16.83
C PRO A 118 18.08 -9.13 17.78
N SER A 119 18.42 -10.29 17.25
CA SER A 119 18.61 -11.53 18.00
C SER A 119 20.00 -12.08 17.72
N ILE A 120 20.76 -12.29 18.78
CA ILE A 120 22.06 -12.95 18.75
C ILE A 120 21.87 -14.32 19.40
N SER A 121 22.05 -15.38 18.63
CA SER A 121 22.01 -16.75 19.12
C SER A 121 23.33 -17.45 18.79
N ALA A 122 23.68 -18.49 19.54
CA ALA A 122 24.86 -19.32 19.26
C ALA A 122 24.85 -19.91 17.83
N THR A 123 23.65 -20.06 17.26
CA THR A 123 23.40 -20.60 15.92
C THR A 123 23.34 -19.54 14.81
N GLY A 124 23.50 -18.25 15.12
CA GLY A 124 23.50 -17.17 14.14
C GLY A 124 22.90 -15.86 14.67
N SER A 125 23.27 -14.75 14.01
CA SER A 125 22.70 -13.43 14.28
C SER A 125 21.61 -13.09 13.25
N SER A 126 20.54 -12.44 13.69
CA SER A 126 19.48 -11.94 12.82
C SER A 126 18.83 -10.68 13.36
N ALA A 127 18.16 -9.91 12.50
CA ALA A 127 17.30 -8.80 12.88
C ALA A 127 15.90 -9.05 12.34
N LEU A 128 14.90 -9.05 13.22
CA LEU A 128 13.49 -9.08 12.83
C LEU A 128 12.93 -7.65 12.93
N THR A 129 12.55 -7.09 11.80
CA THR A 129 11.83 -5.83 11.69
C THR A 129 10.35 -6.12 11.50
N THR A 130 9.47 -5.46 12.23
CA THR A 130 8.03 -5.57 12.05
C THR A 130 7.43 -4.19 11.82
N ALA A 131 6.40 -4.15 10.96
CA ALA A 131 5.53 -3.00 10.77
C ALA A 131 4.11 -3.46 11.12
N THR A 132 3.71 -3.18 12.36
CA THR A 132 2.39 -3.52 12.88
C THR A 132 1.38 -2.47 12.42
N PRO A 133 0.30 -2.87 11.71
CA PRO A 133 -0.70 -1.92 11.24
C PRO A 133 -1.55 -1.46 12.43
N ILE A 134 -1.77 -0.16 12.55
CA ILE A 134 -2.59 0.43 13.63
C ILE A 134 -4.09 0.34 13.27
N SER A 135 -4.43 0.43 11.98
CA SER A 135 -5.83 0.32 11.55
C SER A 135 -5.99 -0.10 10.08
N GLY A 136 -6.67 -1.24 9.89
CA GLY A 136 -7.31 -1.64 8.62
C GLY A 136 -6.35 -1.88 7.44
N ALA A 137 -5.06 -2.01 7.71
CA ALA A 137 -4.02 -2.22 6.69
C ALA A 137 -3.28 -3.52 6.96
N ARG A 138 -2.61 -4.06 5.93
CA ARG A 138 -1.84 -5.31 6.07
C ARG A 138 -0.54 -5.06 6.83
N GLY A 139 -0.15 -5.97 7.71
CA GLY A 139 1.13 -5.91 8.40
C GLY A 139 2.28 -6.40 7.53
N TYR A 140 3.50 -5.94 7.85
CA TYR A 140 4.72 -6.38 7.18
C TYR A 140 5.76 -6.82 8.19
N ALA A 141 6.57 -7.81 7.82
CA ALA A 141 7.75 -8.18 8.60
C ALA A 141 8.94 -8.36 7.67
N GLY A 142 10.10 -7.86 8.07
CA GLY A 142 11.37 -8.05 7.40
C GLY A 142 12.31 -8.83 8.30
N LYS A 143 13.04 -9.80 7.77
CA LYS A 143 14.11 -10.46 8.51
C LYS A 143 15.41 -10.35 7.74
N VAL A 144 16.48 -9.98 8.44
CA VAL A 144 17.86 -10.08 7.94
C VAL A 144 18.59 -11.11 8.76
N TRP A 145 19.30 -12.03 8.13
CA TRP A 145 20.13 -13.01 8.84
C TRP A 145 21.34 -13.36 8.00
N LEU A 146 22.32 -13.97 8.66
CA LEU A 146 23.51 -14.48 8.00
C LEU A 146 23.36 -15.99 7.81
N ALA A 147 23.69 -16.46 6.61
CA ALA A 147 23.83 -17.89 6.35
C ALA A 147 25.05 -18.13 5.45
N PRO A 148 25.69 -19.30 5.57
CA PRO A 148 26.78 -19.66 4.68
C PRO A 148 26.26 -19.80 3.25
N GLY A 149 26.96 -19.16 2.32
CA GLY A 149 26.79 -19.35 0.89
C GLY A 149 27.41 -20.67 0.43
N ILE A 150 27.27 -20.96 -0.87
CA ILE A 150 27.70 -22.22 -1.49
C ILE A 150 29.23 -22.40 -1.43
N SER A 151 29.98 -21.30 -1.34
CA SER A 151 31.43 -21.23 -1.19
C SER A 151 31.91 -21.24 0.27
N GLY A 152 30.99 -21.34 1.25
CA GLY A 152 31.32 -21.24 2.68
C GLY A 152 31.44 -19.80 3.19
N ASP A 153 31.35 -18.80 2.30
CA ASP A 153 31.33 -17.38 2.68
C ASP A 153 30.03 -17.04 3.41
N VAL A 154 30.14 -16.31 4.52
CA VAL A 154 28.95 -15.85 5.26
C VAL A 154 28.32 -14.69 4.49
N THR A 155 27.07 -14.86 4.04
CA THR A 155 26.35 -13.84 3.28
C THR A 155 25.06 -13.44 4.00
N SER A 156 24.66 -12.17 3.84
CA SER A 156 23.42 -11.66 4.40
C SER A 156 22.23 -11.96 3.49
N TYR A 157 21.21 -12.59 4.04
CA TYR A 157 19.94 -12.83 3.38
C TYR A 157 18.87 -11.92 3.96
N THR A 158 17.91 -11.55 3.12
CA THR A 158 16.76 -10.74 3.53
C THR A 158 15.47 -11.42 3.10
N LEU A 159 14.46 -11.38 3.97
CA LEU A 159 13.11 -11.83 3.67
C LEU A 159 12.15 -10.68 4.00
N LEU A 160 11.14 -10.48 3.15
CA LEU A 160 10.03 -9.60 3.41
C LEU A 160 8.74 -10.42 3.34
N CYS A 161 7.98 -10.42 4.42
CA CYS A 161 6.70 -11.09 4.55
C CYS A 161 5.57 -10.07 4.58
N GLU A 162 4.45 -10.43 3.98
CA GLU A 162 3.21 -9.64 4.01
C GLU A 162 2.11 -10.44 4.71
N GLY A 163 1.42 -9.82 5.68
CA GLY A 163 0.29 -10.43 6.36
C GLY A 163 -0.95 -10.45 5.47
N LEU A 164 -1.85 -11.40 5.64
CA LEU A 164 -3.09 -11.48 4.87
C LEU A 164 -4.11 -10.39 5.28
N ASP A 165 -4.06 -9.97 6.56
CA ASP A 165 -5.06 -9.12 7.18
C ASP A 165 -4.40 -8.00 8.01
N ASN A 166 -5.14 -7.40 8.96
CA ASN A 166 -4.61 -6.49 9.99
C ASN A 166 -3.75 -7.20 11.06
N SER A 167 -2.97 -8.19 10.64
CA SER A 167 -2.04 -8.95 11.46
C SER A 167 -0.63 -8.77 10.91
N THR A 168 0.35 -8.74 11.81
CA THR A 168 1.75 -8.86 11.41
C THR A 168 2.09 -10.30 11.10
N PRO A 169 2.68 -10.59 9.94
CA PRO A 169 3.13 -11.93 9.63
C PRO A 169 4.25 -12.33 10.59
N THR A 170 4.24 -13.59 11.01
CA THR A 170 5.33 -14.16 11.80
C THR A 170 6.37 -14.76 10.86
N ILE A 171 7.65 -14.70 11.23
CA ILE A 171 8.73 -15.28 10.43
C ILE A 171 9.30 -16.47 11.18
N SER A 172 9.23 -17.65 10.59
CA SER A 172 9.79 -18.87 11.15
C SER A 172 10.92 -19.37 10.26
N GLY A 173 12.15 -19.26 10.74
CA GLY A 173 13.34 -19.57 9.92
C GLY A 173 13.49 -18.61 8.74
N THR A 174 13.34 -19.12 7.51
CA THR A 174 13.50 -18.40 6.24
C THR A 174 12.20 -18.30 5.44
N THR A 175 11.06 -18.65 6.04
CA THR A 175 9.75 -18.63 5.38
C THR A 175 8.78 -17.71 6.10
N CYS A 176 7.78 -17.24 5.34
CA CYS A 176 6.64 -16.48 5.82
C CYS A 176 5.44 -17.42 5.94
N PRO A 177 5.20 -18.06 7.09
CA PRO A 177 3.91 -18.69 7.34
C PRO A 177 2.83 -17.60 7.39
N ASN A 178 1.86 -17.70 6.49
CA ASN A 178 0.64 -16.89 6.52
C ASN A 178 -0.39 -17.54 7.45
#